data_AF-A0A4Q4ZUG0-F1
#
_entry.id   AF-A0A4Q4ZUG0-F1
#
_cell.length_a   1.000
_cell.length_b   1.000
_cell.length_c   1.000
_cell.angle_alpha   90.00
_cell.angle_beta   90.00
_cell.angle_gamma   90.00
#
_symmetry.space_group_name_H-M   'P 1'
#
loop_
_entity.id
_entity.type
_entity.pdbx_description
1 polymer ?
#
loop_
_entity_poly.entity_id
_entity_poly.type
_entity_poly.pdbx_seq_one_letter_code
_entity_poly.pdbx_strand_id
1 'polypeptide(L)'
;MVSPTPAFLQGLSLNPTQLPDFKNPFPTYSFTGPVRLVYPLSAKRTVPKSIAHPDYAETGISKSERRLNRAKVDILGAKGQEAMRKVCRLARQVLDIVAAELKPGITTDYLDEICHNAFIFFSLEL
;
A
#
# COMPACT_ATOMS: atom_id res chain seq x y z
N MET A 1 15.26 -13.48 -13.38
CA MET A 1 15.01 -14.49 -12.33
C MET A 1 13.63 -14.20 -11.77
N VAL A 2 12.61 -14.91 -12.26
CA VAL A 2 11.22 -14.74 -11.85
C VAL A 2 11.09 -15.41 -10.49
N SER A 3 10.72 -14.66 -9.45
CA SER A 3 10.41 -15.26 -8.15
C SER A 3 9.30 -16.29 -8.32
N PRO A 4 9.35 -17.43 -7.61
CA PRO A 4 8.32 -18.45 -7.73
C PRO A 4 6.97 -17.84 -7.36
N THR A 5 6.02 -17.87 -8.28
CA THR A 5 4.61 -17.53 -8.01
C THR A 5 4.16 -18.32 -6.78
N PRO A 6 3.69 -17.66 -5.71
CA PRO A 6 3.24 -18.36 -4.52
C PRO A 6 2.13 -19.35 -4.90
N ALA A 7 2.19 -20.55 -4.33
CA ALA A 7 1.35 -21.72 -4.62
C ALA A 7 -0.17 -21.51 -4.37
N PHE A 8 -0.60 -20.29 -4.09
CA PHE A 8 -2.00 -19.91 -3.93
C PHE A 8 -2.74 -19.74 -5.28
N LEU A 9 -2.02 -19.74 -6.41
CA LEU A 9 -2.57 -19.46 -7.75
C LEU A 9 -3.09 -20.68 -8.52
N GLN A 10 -3.43 -21.79 -7.86
CA GLN A 10 -4.03 -22.94 -8.54
C GLN A 10 -5.37 -23.31 -7.93
N GLY A 11 -6.40 -22.77 -8.58
CA GLY A 11 -7.77 -23.26 -8.49
C GLY A 11 -8.41 -23.01 -7.14
N LEU A 12 -9.41 -22.14 -7.12
CA LEU A 12 -10.76 -22.49 -6.68
C LEU A 12 -11.59 -21.21 -6.58
N SER A 13 -12.79 -21.29 -7.12
CA SER A 13 -13.95 -20.48 -6.72
C SER A 13 -14.34 -20.88 -5.28
N LEU A 14 -13.45 -20.66 -4.30
CA LEU A 14 -13.81 -20.87 -2.90
C LEU A 14 -14.48 -19.61 -2.35
N ASN A 15 -15.71 -19.81 -1.90
CA ASN A 15 -16.35 -18.91 -0.95
C ASN A 15 -15.41 -18.79 0.28
N PRO A 16 -14.85 -17.61 0.60
CA PRO A 16 -13.78 -17.46 1.60
C PRO A 16 -14.12 -17.99 3.00
N THR A 17 -15.40 -18.23 3.26
CA THR A 17 -15.95 -18.78 4.51
C THR A 17 -15.58 -20.26 4.76
N GLN A 18 -15.00 -20.97 3.79
CA GLN A 18 -14.73 -22.42 3.89
C GLN A 18 -13.26 -22.79 4.16
N LEU A 19 -12.36 -21.81 4.34
CA LEU A 19 -10.96 -22.07 4.67
C LEU A 19 -10.77 -22.11 6.21
N PRO A 20 -10.11 -23.14 6.76
CA PRO A 20 -10.07 -23.42 8.21
C PRO A 20 -9.37 -22.33 9.04
N ASP A 21 -8.56 -21.47 8.43
CA ASP A 21 -7.77 -20.43 9.12
C ASP A 21 -8.35 -19.01 8.97
N PHE A 22 -9.52 -18.88 8.33
CA PHE A 22 -10.14 -17.59 8.05
C PHE A 22 -10.90 -17.05 9.26
N LYS A 23 -10.32 -16.08 9.97
CA LYS A 23 -10.94 -15.48 11.15
C LYS A 23 -11.55 -14.12 10.82
N ASN A 24 -12.89 -14.02 10.84
CA ASN A 24 -13.55 -12.71 10.75
C ASN A 24 -13.46 -11.97 12.11
N PRO A 25 -12.73 -10.83 12.21
CA PRO A 25 -12.62 -10.08 13.46
C PRO A 25 -13.89 -9.29 13.81
N PHE A 26 -14.84 -9.14 12.88
CA PHE A 26 -16.09 -8.41 13.07
C PHE A 26 -17.28 -9.35 12.89
N PRO A 27 -17.54 -10.27 13.84
CA PRO A 27 -18.58 -11.30 13.70
C PRO A 27 -20.00 -10.73 13.69
N THR A 28 -20.22 -9.58 14.35
CA THR A 28 -21.54 -8.96 14.50
C THR A 28 -21.81 -7.83 13.51
N TYR A 29 -20.84 -7.50 12.65
CA TYR A 29 -20.98 -6.39 11.72
C TYR A 29 -21.72 -6.81 10.44
N SER A 30 -22.77 -6.07 10.09
CA SER A 30 -23.56 -6.28 8.88
C SER A 30 -22.94 -5.55 7.69
N PHE A 31 -22.30 -6.29 6.78
CA PHE A 31 -21.71 -5.75 5.56
C PHE A 31 -22.77 -5.33 4.52
N THR A 32 -22.51 -4.23 3.81
CA THR A 32 -23.44 -3.65 2.82
C THR A 32 -23.39 -4.33 1.45
N GLY A 33 -22.26 -4.96 1.10
CA GLY A 33 -22.03 -5.56 -0.22
C GLY A 33 -21.43 -6.97 -0.13
N PRO A 34 -20.96 -7.55 -1.24
CA PRO A 34 -20.41 -8.91 -1.27
C PRO A 34 -18.95 -9.01 -0.80
N VAL A 35 -18.21 -7.90 -0.77
CA VAL A 35 -16.79 -7.87 -0.37
C VAL A 35 -16.67 -8.23 1.12
N ARG A 36 -15.71 -9.10 1.46
CA ARG A 36 -15.40 -9.52 2.85
C ARG A 36 -13.91 -9.32 3.11
N LEU A 37 -13.56 -9.04 4.37
CA LEU A 37 -12.17 -8.94 4.79
C LEU A 37 -11.56 -10.33 4.85
N VAL A 38 -10.34 -10.49 4.34
CA VAL A 38 -9.60 -11.75 4.36
C VAL A 38 -8.48 -11.64 5.40
N TYR A 39 -8.50 -12.52 6.40
CA TYR A 39 -7.52 -12.59 7.48
C TYR A 39 -6.91 -14.00 7.58
N PRO A 40 -5.68 -14.14 8.13
CA PRO A 40 -4.83 -13.08 8.70
C PRO A 40 -4.20 -12.15 7.63
N LEU A 41 -3.86 -10.93 8.04
CA LEU A 41 -3.08 -10.01 7.21
C LEU A 41 -1.61 -10.43 7.21
N SER A 42 -0.87 -10.06 6.16
CA SER A 42 0.59 -10.18 6.17
C SER A 42 1.21 -9.35 7.29
N ALA A 43 2.40 -9.74 7.73
CA ALA A 43 3.15 -8.98 8.71
C ALA A 43 3.52 -7.60 8.16
N LYS A 44 3.55 -6.58 9.03
CA LYS A 44 3.94 -5.22 8.64
C LYS A 44 5.33 -5.22 8.02
N ARG A 45 5.43 -4.80 6.76
CA ARG A 45 6.70 -4.67 6.02
C ARG A 45 7.50 -3.48 6.56
N THR A 46 8.81 -3.64 6.68
CA THR A 46 9.71 -2.62 7.25
C THR A 46 10.21 -1.66 6.17
N VAL A 47 10.46 -0.41 6.56
CA VAL A 47 11.08 0.61 5.71
C VAL A 47 12.50 0.87 6.23
N PRO A 48 13.54 0.84 5.38
CA PRO A 48 14.91 1.13 5.78
C PRO A 48 15.06 2.53 6.39
N LYS A 49 15.81 2.65 7.49
CA LYS A 49 16.08 3.93 8.19
C LYS A 49 16.83 4.97 7.34
N SER A 50 17.44 4.55 6.22
CA SER A 50 18.10 5.44 5.28
C SER A 50 17.12 6.36 4.53
N ILE A 51 15.86 5.95 4.41
CA ILE A 51 14.81 6.73 3.75
C ILE A 51 14.27 7.77 4.75
N ALA A 52 14.00 8.99 4.29
CA ALA A 52 13.38 10.01 5.13
C ALA A 52 11.94 9.59 5.51
N HIS A 53 11.66 9.53 6.81
CA HIS A 53 10.36 9.13 7.33
C HIS A 53 9.49 10.36 7.65
N PRO A 54 8.18 10.32 7.34
CA PRO A 54 7.26 11.36 7.78
C PRO A 54 7.05 11.34 9.30
N ASP A 55 6.54 12.44 9.85
CA ASP A 55 6.33 12.63 11.29
C ASP A 55 5.36 11.61 11.92
N TYR A 56 4.48 11.02 11.12
CA TYR A 56 3.53 10.00 11.53
C TYR A 56 4.05 8.56 11.44
N ALA A 57 5.25 8.30 10.91
CA ALA A 57 5.71 6.93 10.64
C ALA A 57 5.80 6.04 11.89
N GLU A 58 6.23 6.61 13.02
CA GLU A 58 6.38 5.88 14.29
C GLU A 58 5.11 5.92 15.14
N THR A 59 4.48 7.09 15.24
CA THR A 59 3.39 7.34 16.20
C THR A 59 1.99 7.18 15.60
N GLY A 60 1.87 7.15 14.27
CA GLY A 60 0.60 7.22 13.55
C GLY A 60 -0.10 8.58 13.64
N ILE A 61 0.56 9.61 14.20
CA ILE A 61 -0.02 10.93 14.43
C ILE A 61 0.74 11.99 13.62
N SER A 62 0.09 12.58 12.61
CA SER A 62 0.63 13.70 11.82
C SER A 62 0.53 15.03 12.58
N LYS A 63 1.60 15.41 13.30
CA LYS A 63 1.63 16.65 14.09
C LYS A 63 1.65 17.89 13.20
N SER A 64 2.33 17.81 12.07
CA SER A 64 2.39 18.86 11.05
C SER A 64 0.99 19.18 10.54
N GLU A 65 0.26 18.18 10.05
CA GLU A 65 -1.11 18.33 9.52
C GLU A 65 -2.11 18.83 10.56
N ARG A 66 -2.05 18.32 11.80
CA ARG A 66 -2.94 18.78 12.89
C ARG A 66 -2.79 20.26 13.23
N ARG A 67 -1.62 20.85 12.96
CA ARG A 67 -1.33 22.27 13.20
C ARG A 67 -1.67 23.15 12.00
N LEU A 68 -1.97 22.57 10.83
CA LEU A 68 -2.25 23.35 9.64
C LEU A 68 -3.59 24.09 9.77
N ASN A 69 -3.61 25.33 9.29
CA ASN A 69 -4.84 26.05 9.08
C ASN A 69 -5.52 25.52 7.80
N ARG A 70 -6.65 24.81 7.96
CA ARG A 70 -7.40 24.18 6.87
C ARG A 70 -7.87 25.15 5.78
N ALA A 71 -8.04 26.43 6.10
CA ALA A 71 -8.47 27.44 5.14
C ALA A 71 -7.30 28.02 4.32
N LYS A 72 -6.05 27.76 4.73
CA LYS A 72 -4.87 28.30 4.05
C LYS A 72 -4.34 27.29 3.04
N VAL A 73 -4.19 27.72 1.79
CA VAL A 73 -3.52 26.96 0.74
C VAL A 73 -2.09 27.47 0.60
N ASP A 74 -1.11 26.59 0.66
CA ASP A 74 0.30 26.95 0.48
C ASP A 74 0.64 27.03 -1.02
N ILE A 75 1.29 28.13 -1.41
CA ILE A 75 1.79 28.35 -2.77
C ILE A 75 3.25 27.94 -2.83
N LEU A 76 3.56 26.89 -3.59
CA LEU A 76 4.93 26.36 -3.69
C LEU A 76 5.80 27.24 -4.58
N GLY A 77 7.00 27.56 -4.10
CA GLY A 77 8.08 28.15 -4.93
C GLY A 77 8.72 27.13 -5.87
N ALA A 78 9.66 27.59 -6.71
CA ALA A 78 10.28 26.78 -7.76
C ALA A 78 10.87 25.44 -7.27
N LYS A 79 11.61 25.45 -6.14
CA LYS A 79 12.18 24.22 -5.55
C LYS A 79 11.10 23.22 -5.14
N GLY A 80 10.01 23.69 -4.54
CA GLY A 80 8.89 22.84 -4.13
C GLY A 80 8.16 22.26 -5.34
N GLN A 81 7.96 23.06 -6.39
CA GLN A 81 7.35 22.58 -7.63
C GLN A 81 8.20 21.49 -8.31
N GLU A 82 9.52 21.66 -8.38
CA GLU A 82 10.42 20.63 -8.92
C GLU A 82 10.41 19.36 -8.08
N ALA A 83 10.42 19.48 -6.75
CA ALA A 83 10.29 18.33 -5.86
C ALA A 83 8.98 17.57 -6.09
N MET A 84 7.84 18.27 -6.21
CA MET A 84 6.55 17.67 -6.52
C MET A 84 6.54 17.00 -7.90
N ARG A 85 7.14 17.61 -8.92
CA ARG A 85 7.28 16.99 -10.25
C ARG A 85 8.10 15.70 -10.17
N LYS A 86 9.21 15.69 -9.41
CA LYS A 86 10.04 14.48 -9.21
C LYS A 86 9.25 13.37 -8.53
N VAL A 87 8.63 13.65 -7.38
CA VAL A 87 7.86 12.66 -6.60
C VAL A 87 6.67 12.13 -7.39
N CYS A 88 5.92 12.98 -8.08
CA CYS A 88 4.76 12.53 -8.87
C CYS A 88 5.16 11.64 -10.05
N ARG A 89 6.31 11.87 -10.70
CA ARG A 89 6.84 10.99 -11.75
C ARG A 89 7.20 9.61 -11.20
N LEU A 90 7.88 9.56 -10.06
CA LEU A 90 8.22 8.30 -9.40
C LEU A 90 6.97 7.54 -8.97
N ALA A 91 5.99 8.22 -8.37
CA ALA A 91 4.72 7.60 -7.99
C ALA A 91 3.96 7.03 -9.20
N ARG A 92 4.03 7.70 -10.37
CA ARG A 92 3.47 7.15 -11.62
C ARG A 92 4.19 5.87 -12.05
N GLN A 93 5.52 5.84 -12.01
CA GLN A 93 6.30 4.64 -12.35
C GLN A 93 5.93 3.46 -11.45
N VAL A 94 5.81 3.69 -10.14
CA VAL A 94 5.36 2.66 -9.19
C VAL A 94 3.95 2.18 -9.52
N LEU A 95 3.02 3.10 -9.82
CA LEU A 95 1.66 2.75 -10.20
C LEU A 95 1.61 1.91 -11.48
N ASP A 96 2.45 2.21 -12.47
CA ASP A 96 2.53 1.46 -13.73
C ASP A 96 3.08 0.04 -13.49
N ILE A 97 4.06 -0.13 -12.59
CA ILE A 97 4.57 -1.44 -12.16
C ILE A 97 3.46 -2.28 -11.50
N VAL A 98 2.72 -1.68 -10.55
CA VAL A 98 1.62 -2.38 -9.87
C VAL A 98 0.48 -2.72 -10.84
N ALA A 99 0.19 -1.82 -11.78
CA ALA A 99 -0.85 -2.03 -12.79
C ALA A 99 -0.53 -3.21 -13.73
N ALA A 100 0.75 -3.44 -14.04
CA ALA A 100 1.17 -4.57 -14.87
C ALA A 100 0.92 -5.94 -14.23
N GLU A 101 0.75 -5.99 -12.91
CA GLU A 101 0.53 -7.22 -12.14
C GLU A 101 -0.96 -7.57 -11.98
N LEU A 102 -1.87 -6.71 -12.46
CA LEU A 102 -3.30 -6.91 -12.34
C LEU A 102 -3.80 -8.05 -13.24
N LYS A 103 -4.20 -9.16 -12.61
CA LYS A 103 -4.86 -10.30 -13.27
C LYS A 103 -5.78 -11.05 -12.28
N PRO A 104 -6.81 -11.77 -12.76
CA PRO A 104 -7.67 -12.57 -11.90
C PRO A 104 -6.85 -13.55 -11.03
N GLY A 105 -7.25 -13.68 -9.76
CA GLY A 105 -6.58 -14.56 -8.78
C GLY A 105 -5.46 -13.89 -7.97
N ILE A 106 -5.07 -12.66 -8.31
CA ILE A 106 -4.11 -11.89 -7.51
C ILE A 106 -4.76 -11.26 -6.28
N THR A 107 -4.07 -11.32 -5.14
CA THR A 107 -4.51 -10.70 -3.88
C THR A 107 -4.04 -9.25 -3.78
N THR A 108 -4.80 -8.42 -3.08
CA THR A 108 -4.39 -7.04 -2.78
C THR A 108 -3.14 -6.99 -1.90
N ASP A 109 -2.91 -8.00 -1.07
CA ASP A 109 -1.71 -8.11 -0.23
C ASP A 109 -0.43 -8.31 -1.06
N TYR A 110 -0.52 -9.11 -2.13
CA TYR A 110 0.56 -9.25 -3.10
C TYR A 110 0.84 -7.93 -3.86
N LEU A 111 -0.21 -7.22 -4.28
CA LEU A 111 -0.05 -5.92 -4.94
C LEU A 111 0.58 -4.89 -3.99
N ASP A 112 0.22 -4.90 -2.71
CA ASP A 112 0.86 -4.08 -1.67
C ASP A 112 2.35 -4.41 -1.52
N GLU A 113 2.74 -5.69 -1.56
CA GLU A 113 4.15 -6.09 -1.51
C GLU A 113 4.98 -5.51 -2.66
N ILE A 114 4.47 -5.62 -3.89
CA ILE A 114 5.12 -5.05 -5.07
C ILE A 114 5.23 -3.53 -4.94
N CYS A 115 4.13 -2.88 -4.53
CA CYS A 115 4.08 -1.44 -4.32
C CYS A 115 5.12 -0.99 -3.29
N HIS A 116 5.18 -1.66 -2.14
CA HIS A 116 6.13 -1.39 -1.05
C HIS A 116 7.58 -1.52 -1.52
N ASN A 117 7.90 -2.63 -2.18
CA ASN A 117 9.24 -2.90 -2.68
C ASN A 117 9.67 -1.88 -3.76
N ALA A 118 8.76 -1.51 -4.65
CA ALA A 118 9.02 -0.50 -5.67
C ALA A 118 9.27 0.89 -5.05
N PHE A 119 8.50 1.29 -4.03
CA PHE A 119 8.74 2.54 -3.33
C PHE A 119 10.08 2.56 -2.60
N ILE A 120 10.48 1.46 -1.95
CA ILE A 120 11.81 1.36 -1.33
C ILE A 120 12.91 1.50 -2.39
N PHE A 121 12.78 0.80 -3.51
CA PHE A 121 13.76 0.84 -4.59
C PHE A 121 14.00 2.27 -5.10
N PHE A 122 12.94 2.97 -5.52
CA PHE A 122 13.08 4.34 -6.06
C PHE A 122 13.47 5.37 -5.00
N SER A 123 13.14 5.15 -3.72
CA SER A 123 13.49 6.08 -2.65
C SER A 123 14.98 6.06 -2.30
N LEU A 124 15.71 5.00 -2.66
CA LEU A 124 17.17 4.93 -2.51
C LEU A 124 17.92 5.71 -3.59
N GLU A 125 17.26 6.07 -4.70
CA GLU A 125 17.83 6.83 -5.81
C GLU A 125 17.59 8.35 -5.69
N LEU A 126 16.84 8.78 -4.66
CA LEU A 126 16.39 10.16 -4.48
C LEU A 126 17.43 11.09 -3.86
#